data_AF-A0AAV5Y0R6-F1
#
_entry.id   AF-A0AAV5Y0R6-F1
#
_cell.length_a   1.000
_cell.length_b   1.000
_cell.length_c   1.000
_cell.angle_alpha   90.00
_cell.angle_beta   90.00
_cell.angle_gamma   90.00
#
_symmetry.space_group_name_H-M   'P 1'
#
loop_
_entity.id
_entity.type
_entity.pdbx_description
1 polymer ?
#
loop_
_entity_poly.entity_id
_entity_poly.type
_entity_poly.pdbx_seq_one_letter_code
_entity_poly.pdbx_strand_id
1 'polypeptide(L)'
;MPHAALMTCLARRISDGRMLHLLKGWLKVAVVEPDERGAHRRGGGKRATRGTPQGGVVSPLLANIYMHRYIKAFRRYGLDQKYGAQLVTYADDLVVLCRQGAHEVLEKTRGWMGSIGLALNEGKTGVRDARCESFDFLGYTFGPMYSPRTGGRYNGARPSKKAIASIKGAIRQQLRNGNQAPWPEVVTRLNRAVRGWAAYFCYGSLAKARHDVQRHLYDSVRRFLRRRHKVAGPGYRQFPEAAAFGELGVIRLDRLPRLAPANAARETRPRAG
;
A
#
# COMPACT_ATOMS: atom_id res chain seq x y z
N MET A 1 -5.31 -14.00 -14.56
CA MET A 1 -6.20 -13.34 -15.55
C MET A 1 -6.15 -14.08 -16.89
N PRO A 2 -7.27 -14.55 -17.45
CA PRO A 2 -7.30 -15.18 -18.78
C PRO A 2 -6.98 -14.21 -19.92
N HIS A 3 -6.01 -14.54 -20.79
CA HIS A 3 -5.55 -13.66 -21.87
C HIS A 3 -6.63 -13.36 -22.91
N ALA A 4 -7.39 -14.37 -23.34
CA ALA A 4 -8.43 -14.21 -24.36
C ALA A 4 -9.49 -13.19 -23.91
N ALA A 5 -10.01 -13.35 -22.69
CA ALA A 5 -10.99 -12.43 -22.12
C ALA A 5 -10.44 -11.00 -21.97
N LEU A 6 -9.16 -10.85 -21.62
CA LEU A 6 -8.51 -9.54 -21.52
C LEU A 6 -8.37 -8.88 -22.91
N MET A 7 -7.94 -9.64 -23.93
CA MET A 7 -7.83 -9.15 -25.30
C MET A 7 -9.19 -8.73 -25.86
N THR A 8 -10.27 -9.47 -25.58
CA THR A 8 -11.64 -9.05 -25.96
C THR A 8 -12.02 -7.72 -25.30
N CYS A 9 -11.61 -7.49 -24.04
CA CYS A 9 -11.91 -6.23 -23.36
C CYS A 9 -11.12 -5.05 -23.95
N LEU A 10 -9.87 -5.27 -24.34
CA LEU A 10 -9.04 -4.26 -24.99
C LEU A 10 -9.55 -3.92 -26.38
N ALA A 11 -9.90 -4.92 -27.18
CA ALA A 11 -10.43 -4.74 -28.54
C ALA A 11 -11.76 -3.97 -28.59
N ARG A 12 -12.51 -3.90 -27.48
CA ARG A 12 -13.72 -3.05 -27.38
C ARG A 12 -13.41 -1.55 -27.31
N ARG A 13 -12.18 -1.17 -26.95
CA ARG A 13 -11.78 0.24 -26.78
C ARG A 13 -10.63 0.67 -27.69
N ILE A 14 -9.84 -0.28 -28.19
CA ILE A 14 -8.69 -0.04 -29.05
C ILE A 14 -9.00 -0.65 -30.42
N SER A 15 -9.11 0.20 -31.44
CA SER A 15 -9.33 -0.23 -32.83
C SER A 15 -8.02 -0.54 -33.58
N ASP A 16 -6.86 -0.12 -33.05
CA ASP A 16 -5.55 -0.37 -33.66
C ASP A 16 -5.11 -1.83 -33.48
N GLY A 17 -5.10 -2.57 -34.58
CA GLY A 17 -4.66 -3.97 -34.62
C GLY A 17 -3.18 -4.19 -34.31
N ARG A 18 -2.30 -3.23 -34.62
CA ARG A 18 -0.86 -3.32 -34.32
C ARG A 18 -0.62 -3.19 -32.82
N MET A 19 -1.30 -2.24 -32.17
CA MET A 19 -1.26 -2.09 -30.72
C MET A 19 -1.80 -3.34 -30.01
N LEU A 20 -2.92 -3.89 -30.46
CA LEU A 20 -3.46 -5.14 -29.91
C LEU A 20 -2.49 -6.33 -30.10
N HIS A 21 -1.80 -6.39 -31.23
CA HIS A 21 -0.79 -7.42 -31.48
C HIS A 21 0.40 -7.28 -30.52
N LEU A 22 0.89 -6.05 -30.29
CA LEU A 22 1.96 -5.74 -29.35
C LEU A 22 1.58 -6.16 -27.91
N LEU A 23 0.38 -5.78 -27.46
CA LEU A 23 -0.14 -6.14 -26.14
C LEU A 23 -0.27 -7.66 -25.96
N LYS A 24 -0.73 -8.37 -27.00
CA LYS A 24 -0.77 -9.84 -27.04
C LYS A 24 0.64 -10.44 -26.97
N GLY A 25 1.61 -9.82 -27.65
CA GLY A 25 3.02 -10.16 -27.56
C GLY A 25 3.52 -10.08 -26.13
N TRP A 26 3.34 -8.94 -25.46
CA TRP A 26 3.73 -8.73 -24.07
C TRP A 26 3.09 -9.72 -23.09
N LEU A 27 1.81 -10.06 -23.28
CA LEU A 27 1.14 -11.06 -22.43
C LEU A 27 1.73 -12.47 -22.57
N LYS A 28 2.33 -12.79 -23.72
CA LYS A 28 2.91 -14.10 -24.04
C LYS A 28 4.42 -14.17 -23.83
N VAL A 29 5.06 -13.08 -23.40
CA VAL A 29 6.48 -13.08 -23.05
C VAL A 29 6.70 -14.06 -21.88
N ALA A 30 7.73 -14.87 -21.97
CA ALA A 30 8.15 -15.75 -20.88
C ALA A 30 8.84 -14.92 -19.80
N VAL A 31 8.40 -15.08 -18.56
CA VAL A 31 9.02 -14.53 -17.36
C VAL A 31 9.84 -15.64 -16.71
N VAL A 32 11.08 -15.33 -16.37
CA VAL A 32 11.90 -16.23 -15.56
C VAL A 32 11.88 -15.70 -14.15
N GLU A 33 11.17 -16.38 -13.26
CA GLU A 33 11.16 -16.06 -11.84
C GLU A 33 12.15 -17.01 -11.12
N PRO A 34 13.04 -16.49 -10.26
CA PRO A 34 13.84 -17.35 -9.40
C PRO A 34 12.93 -17.98 -8.33
N ASP A 35 12.99 -19.31 -8.21
CA ASP A 35 12.31 -20.08 -7.17
C ASP A 35 12.95 -19.85 -5.80
N GLU A 36 12.25 -20.17 -4.72
CA GLU A 36 12.73 -20.03 -3.32
C GLU A 36 14.01 -20.84 -3.03
N ARG A 37 14.38 -21.75 -3.94
CA ARG A 37 15.59 -22.59 -3.89
C ARG A 37 16.70 -22.14 -4.85
N GLY A 38 16.58 -20.98 -5.49
CA GLY A 38 17.56 -20.47 -6.44
C GLY A 38 17.51 -21.10 -7.84
N ALA A 39 16.52 -21.95 -8.14
CA ALA A 39 16.31 -22.50 -9.46
C ALA A 39 15.47 -21.55 -10.33
N HIS A 40 15.79 -21.42 -11.63
CA HIS A 40 15.02 -20.59 -12.55
C HIS A 40 13.70 -21.27 -12.95
N ARG A 41 12.55 -20.81 -12.45
CA ARG A 41 11.24 -21.20 -12.95
C ARG A 41 10.88 -20.35 -14.17
N ARG A 42 10.71 -20.99 -15.32
CA ARG A 42 10.14 -20.35 -16.52
C ARG A 42 8.62 -20.34 -16.38
N GLY A 43 8.03 -19.19 -16.07
CA GLY A 43 6.58 -18.94 -16.13
C GLY A 43 6.25 -18.13 -17.39
N GLY A 44 5.10 -18.35 -18.04
CA GLY A 44 4.77 -17.62 -19.27
C GLY A 44 5.26 -18.28 -20.57
N GLY A 45 5.19 -17.56 -21.70
CA GLY A 45 5.56 -18.07 -23.04
C GLY A 45 4.37 -18.21 -24.01
N LYS A 46 4.62 -18.67 -25.25
CA LYS A 46 3.59 -18.80 -26.31
C LYS A 46 2.37 -19.65 -25.90
N ARG A 47 2.57 -20.59 -24.97
CA ARG A 47 1.55 -21.49 -24.41
C ARG A 47 0.86 -20.95 -23.14
N ALA A 48 1.31 -19.82 -22.59
CA ALA A 48 0.66 -19.22 -21.45
C ALA A 48 -0.70 -18.65 -21.85
N THR A 49 -1.74 -19.10 -21.16
CA THR A 49 -3.13 -18.68 -21.40
C THR A 49 -3.66 -17.77 -20.28
N ARG A 50 -2.91 -17.62 -19.19
CA ARG A 50 -3.29 -16.86 -18.00
C ARG A 50 -2.09 -16.12 -17.39
N GLY A 51 -2.38 -14.96 -16.77
CA GLY A 51 -1.42 -14.14 -16.02
C GLY A 51 -0.86 -12.98 -16.84
N THR A 52 -0.46 -11.91 -16.20
CA THR A 52 0.35 -10.84 -16.82
C THR A 52 1.77 -10.99 -16.29
N PRO A 53 2.82 -10.70 -17.09
CA PRO A 53 4.18 -10.66 -16.57
C PRO A 53 4.26 -9.73 -15.36
N GLN A 54 4.56 -10.25 -14.17
CA GLN A 54 4.79 -9.41 -13.00
C GLN A 54 6.10 -8.64 -13.23
N GLY A 55 6.01 -7.31 -13.38
CA GLY A 55 7.16 -6.44 -13.71
C GLY A 55 7.06 -5.72 -15.05
N GLY A 56 6.10 -6.07 -15.91
CA GLY A 56 5.79 -5.26 -17.09
C GLY A 56 5.06 -3.97 -16.70
N VAL A 57 5.55 -2.80 -17.15
CA VAL A 57 4.94 -1.46 -16.90
C VAL A 57 3.45 -1.40 -17.22
N VAL A 58 2.96 -2.28 -18.10
CA VAL A 58 1.57 -2.29 -18.58
C VAL A 58 0.66 -3.23 -17.76
N SER A 59 1.23 -4.10 -16.94
CA SER A 59 0.48 -5.06 -16.10
C SER A 59 -0.53 -4.38 -15.16
N PRO A 60 -0.20 -3.29 -14.43
CA PRO A 60 -1.16 -2.60 -13.57
C PRO A 60 -2.34 -1.99 -14.35
N LEU A 61 -2.08 -1.49 -15.55
CA LEU A 61 -3.11 -0.92 -16.42
C LEU A 61 -4.08 -2.01 -16.92
N LEU A 62 -3.55 -3.16 -17.33
CA LEU A 62 -4.35 -4.29 -17.80
C LEU A 62 -5.20 -4.88 -16.67
N ALA A 63 -4.66 -4.98 -15.45
CA ALA A 63 -5.42 -5.38 -14.27
C ALA A 63 -6.61 -4.44 -14.04
N ASN A 64 -6.39 -3.12 -14.08
CA ASN A 64 -7.45 -2.12 -13.92
C ASN A 64 -8.55 -2.21 -14.98
N ILE A 65 -8.17 -2.37 -16.26
CA ILE A 65 -9.12 -2.54 -17.37
C ILE A 65 -9.98 -3.79 -17.16
N TYR A 66 -9.36 -4.87 -16.67
CA TYR A 66 -10.06 -6.11 -16.42
C TYR A 66 -11.02 -6.02 -15.22
N MET A 67 -10.57 -5.42 -14.12
CA MET A 67 -11.35 -5.19 -12.91
C MET A 67 -12.56 -4.28 -13.16
N HIS A 68 -12.52 -3.43 -14.20
CA HIS A 68 -13.66 -2.63 -14.61
C HIS A 68 -14.92 -3.44 -14.93
N ARG A 69 -14.79 -4.72 -15.37
CA ARG A 69 -15.95 -5.61 -15.58
C ARG A 69 -16.70 -5.87 -14.28
N TYR A 70 -15.95 -6.13 -13.20
CA TYR A 70 -16.52 -6.33 -11.87
C TYR A 70 -17.19 -5.04 -11.37
N ILE A 71 -16.54 -3.89 -11.52
CA ILE A 71 -17.12 -2.59 -11.13
C ILE A 71 -18.46 -2.35 -11.85
N LYS A 72 -18.54 -2.66 -13.14
CA LYS A 72 -19.80 -2.56 -13.91
C LYS A 72 -20.86 -3.54 -13.42
N ALA A 73 -20.50 -4.78 -13.12
CA ALA A 73 -21.44 -5.76 -12.56
C ALA A 73 -21.99 -5.27 -11.21
N PHE A 74 -21.11 -4.81 -10.32
CA PHE A 74 -21.47 -4.28 -9.01
C PHE A 74 -22.55 -3.19 -9.10
N ARG A 75 -22.38 -2.22 -10.01
CA ARG A 75 -23.37 -1.14 -10.24
C ARG A 75 -24.65 -1.65 -10.90
N ARG A 76 -24.55 -2.52 -11.91
CA ARG A 76 -25.70 -3.02 -12.67
C ARG A 76 -26.67 -3.81 -11.78
N TYR A 77 -26.16 -4.57 -10.82
CA TYR A 77 -26.97 -5.39 -9.92
C TYR A 77 -27.46 -4.64 -8.67
N GLY A 78 -27.24 -3.33 -8.58
CA GLY A 78 -27.83 -2.47 -7.54
C GLY A 78 -27.43 -2.83 -6.10
N LEU A 79 -26.22 -3.36 -5.88
CA LEU A 79 -25.78 -3.73 -4.53
C LEU A 79 -25.65 -2.51 -3.61
N ASP A 80 -25.33 -1.36 -4.19
CA ASP A 80 -25.34 -0.06 -3.52
C ASP A 80 -26.71 0.26 -2.93
N GLN A 81 -27.78 0.08 -3.70
CA GLN A 81 -29.15 0.36 -3.25
C GLN A 81 -29.65 -0.71 -2.27
N LYS A 82 -29.40 -1.99 -2.57
CA LYS A 82 -29.93 -3.11 -1.78
C LYS A 82 -29.25 -3.27 -0.41
N TYR A 83 -27.94 -3.08 -0.35
CA TYR A 83 -27.13 -3.36 0.83
C TYR A 83 -26.45 -2.12 1.43
N GLY A 84 -26.67 -0.94 0.84
CA GLY A 84 -25.88 0.25 1.17
C GLY A 84 -24.40 0.05 0.84
N ALA A 85 -24.09 -0.73 -0.20
CA ALA A 85 -22.74 -1.19 -0.47
C ALA A 85 -21.93 -0.17 -1.29
N GLN A 86 -20.74 0.20 -0.80
CA GLN A 86 -19.80 1.07 -1.48
C GLN A 86 -18.53 0.30 -1.83
N LEU A 87 -18.20 0.27 -3.12
CA LEU A 87 -17.01 -0.39 -3.63
C LEU A 87 -15.85 0.59 -3.73
N VAL A 88 -14.75 0.29 -3.03
CA VAL A 88 -13.47 1.00 -3.11
C VAL A 88 -12.45 0.07 -3.75
N THR A 89 -11.84 0.49 -4.86
CA THR A 89 -10.84 -0.30 -5.59
C THR A 89 -9.53 0.47 -5.73
N TYR A 90 -8.41 -0.22 -5.54
CA TYR A 90 -7.07 0.29 -5.82
C TYR A 90 -6.22 -0.80 -6.46
N ALA A 91 -5.93 -0.66 -7.75
CA ALA A 91 -5.30 -1.71 -8.55
C ALA A 91 -6.05 -3.05 -8.42
N ASP A 92 -5.38 -4.08 -7.92
CA ASP A 92 -5.90 -5.42 -7.66
C ASP A 92 -6.55 -5.57 -6.27
N ASP A 93 -6.30 -4.64 -5.34
CA ASP A 93 -6.92 -4.63 -4.01
C ASP A 93 -8.29 -3.96 -4.03
N LEU A 94 -9.26 -4.53 -3.32
CA LEU A 94 -10.62 -4.01 -3.21
C LEU A 94 -11.18 -4.15 -1.79
N VAL A 95 -12.05 -3.22 -1.41
CA VAL A 95 -12.86 -3.25 -0.19
C VAL A 95 -14.29 -2.91 -0.56
N VAL A 96 -15.26 -3.65 0.00
CA VAL A 96 -16.68 -3.35 -0.15
C VAL A 96 -17.25 -3.03 1.24
N LEU A 97 -17.62 -1.77 1.45
CA LEU A 97 -18.25 -1.30 2.67
C LEU A 97 -19.75 -1.52 2.55
N CYS A 98 -20.33 -2.37 3.39
CA CYS A 98 -21.77 -2.66 3.35
C CYS A 98 -22.43 -2.17 4.64
N ARG A 99 -23.64 -1.60 4.55
CA ARG A 99 -24.45 -1.30 5.74
C ARG A 99 -25.07 -2.57 6.32
N GLN A 100 -25.42 -3.51 5.45
CA GLN A 100 -26.02 -4.80 5.80
C GLN A 100 -25.68 -5.85 4.73
N GLY A 101 -25.87 -7.14 5.02
CA GLY A 101 -25.75 -8.23 4.03
C GLY A 101 -24.34 -8.43 3.44
N ALA A 102 -23.30 -8.22 4.24
CA ALA A 102 -21.91 -8.31 3.79
C ALA A 102 -21.52 -9.71 3.30
N HIS A 103 -22.10 -10.77 3.88
CA HIS A 103 -21.86 -12.15 3.45
C HIS A 103 -22.47 -12.41 2.06
N GLU A 104 -23.67 -11.93 1.81
CA GLU A 104 -24.35 -12.07 0.52
C GLU A 104 -23.64 -11.28 -0.58
N VAL A 105 -23.13 -10.10 -0.25
CA VAL A 105 -22.29 -9.31 -1.15
C VAL A 105 -20.97 -10.02 -1.45
N LEU A 106 -20.35 -10.65 -0.45
CA LEU A 106 -19.14 -11.45 -0.65
C LEU A 106 -19.39 -12.64 -1.58
N GLU A 107 -20.48 -13.39 -1.38
CA GLU A 107 -20.82 -14.53 -2.23
C GLU A 107 -21.15 -14.13 -3.67
N LYS A 108 -21.86 -13.01 -3.87
CA LYS A 108 -22.06 -12.44 -5.21
C LYS A 108 -20.74 -12.03 -5.85
N THR A 109 -19.86 -11.39 -5.08
CA THR A 109 -18.53 -10.97 -5.53
C THR A 109 -17.71 -12.18 -5.97
N ARG A 110 -17.72 -13.25 -5.16
CA ARG A 110 -17.07 -14.53 -5.46
C ARG A 110 -17.59 -15.12 -6.76
N GLY A 111 -18.91 -15.20 -6.94
CA GLY A 111 -19.54 -15.70 -8.17
C GLY A 111 -19.14 -14.87 -9.40
N TRP A 112 -19.18 -13.54 -9.30
CA TRP A 112 -18.80 -12.67 -10.42
C TRP A 112 -17.31 -12.76 -10.75
N MET A 113 -16.43 -12.78 -9.74
CA MET A 113 -14.99 -12.97 -9.94
C MET A 113 -14.71 -14.31 -10.64
N GLY A 114 -15.37 -15.38 -10.19
CA GLY A 114 -15.33 -16.69 -10.83
C GLY A 114 -15.78 -16.66 -12.30
N SER A 115 -16.88 -15.96 -12.59
CA SER A 115 -17.40 -15.82 -13.97
C SER A 115 -16.42 -15.09 -14.92
N ILE A 116 -15.54 -14.24 -14.38
CA ILE A 116 -14.47 -13.58 -15.12
C ILE A 116 -13.12 -14.30 -14.97
N GLY A 117 -13.09 -15.53 -14.45
CA GLY A 117 -11.87 -16.33 -14.35
C GLY A 117 -10.82 -15.78 -13.38
N LEU A 118 -11.26 -14.98 -12.40
CA LEU A 118 -10.48 -14.56 -11.23
C LEU A 118 -10.90 -15.36 -10.01
N ALA A 119 -9.95 -15.59 -9.10
CA ALA A 119 -10.21 -16.17 -7.79
C ALA A 119 -9.89 -15.13 -6.73
N LEU A 120 -10.72 -15.05 -5.69
CA LEU A 120 -10.41 -14.29 -4.50
C LEU A 120 -9.34 -15.03 -3.70
N ASN A 121 -8.51 -14.28 -2.98
CA ASN A 121 -7.54 -14.89 -2.08
C ASN A 121 -8.26 -15.19 -0.76
N GLU A 122 -8.68 -16.45 -0.55
CA GLU A 122 -9.43 -16.86 0.65
C GLU A 122 -8.70 -16.54 1.96
N GLY A 123 -7.37 -16.63 1.98
CA GLY A 123 -6.59 -16.33 3.19
C GLY A 123 -6.56 -14.83 3.55
N LYS A 124 -6.85 -13.95 2.59
CA LYS A 124 -6.89 -12.49 2.80
C LYS A 124 -8.30 -11.92 2.82
N THR A 125 -9.26 -12.63 2.24
CA THR A 125 -10.63 -12.14 2.05
C THR A 125 -11.47 -12.53 3.26
N GLY A 126 -12.18 -11.58 3.85
CA GLY A 126 -13.08 -11.85 4.97
C GLY A 126 -14.04 -10.71 5.24
N VAL A 127 -15.19 -11.03 5.82
CA VAL A 127 -16.14 -10.05 6.34
C VAL A 127 -15.68 -9.61 7.71
N ARG A 128 -15.67 -8.30 7.96
CA ARG A 128 -15.32 -7.69 9.24
C ARG A 128 -16.35 -6.64 9.61
N ASP A 129 -16.75 -6.60 10.87
CA ASP A 129 -17.59 -5.51 11.37
C ASP A 129 -16.71 -4.32 11.74
N ALA A 130 -16.59 -3.33 10.84
CA ALA A 130 -15.77 -2.14 11.04
C ALA A 130 -16.19 -1.27 12.25
N ARG A 131 -17.32 -1.56 12.91
CA ARG A 131 -17.75 -0.90 14.16
C ARG A 131 -17.06 -1.46 15.39
N CYS A 132 -16.57 -2.69 15.32
CA CYS A 132 -15.97 -3.42 16.45
C CYS A 132 -14.56 -3.94 16.13
N GLU A 133 -14.31 -4.24 14.86
CA GLU A 133 -13.06 -4.78 14.35
C GLU A 133 -12.33 -3.75 13.47
N SER A 134 -11.01 -3.95 13.34
CA SER A 134 -10.18 -3.17 12.42
C SER A 134 -9.71 -4.02 11.24
N PHE A 135 -9.51 -3.40 10.08
CA PHE A 135 -8.95 -4.05 8.91
C PHE A 135 -7.84 -3.22 8.28
N ASP A 136 -6.92 -3.88 7.58
CA ASP A 136 -5.80 -3.23 6.87
C ASP A 136 -6.13 -3.05 5.38
N PHE A 137 -5.91 -1.86 4.85
CA PHE A 137 -6.05 -1.53 3.42
C PHE A 137 -5.02 -0.45 3.02
N LEU A 138 -4.27 -0.67 1.94
CA LEU A 138 -3.26 0.27 1.41
C LEU A 138 -2.23 0.76 2.45
N GLY A 139 -1.86 -0.10 3.39
CA GLY A 139 -0.91 0.24 4.46
C GLY A 139 -1.52 1.02 5.62
N TYR A 140 -2.83 1.27 5.61
CA TYR A 140 -3.59 1.84 6.72
C TYR A 140 -4.39 0.76 7.45
N THR A 141 -4.53 0.90 8.76
CA THR A 141 -5.52 0.19 9.56
C THR A 141 -6.71 1.11 9.77
N PHE A 142 -7.91 0.67 9.35
CA PHE A 142 -9.19 1.33 9.55
C PHE A 142 -9.99 0.63 10.64
N GLY A 143 -10.82 1.37 11.37
CA GLY A 143 -11.75 0.82 12.36
C GLY A 143 -11.84 1.65 13.65
N PRO A 144 -12.32 1.05 14.75
CA PRO A 144 -12.50 1.74 16.02
C PRO A 144 -11.17 2.16 16.64
N MET A 145 -11.15 3.40 17.13
CA MET A 145 -10.02 4.03 17.81
C MET A 145 -10.52 4.79 19.03
N TYR A 146 -9.61 5.06 19.96
CA TYR A 146 -9.92 5.76 21.20
C TYR A 146 -9.15 7.06 21.26
N SER A 147 -9.84 8.14 21.63
CA SER A 147 -9.23 9.45 21.85
C SER A 147 -8.37 9.40 23.09
N PRO A 148 -7.07 9.75 23.02
CA PRO A 148 -6.23 9.84 24.21
C PRO A 148 -6.69 10.93 25.18
N ARG A 149 -7.41 11.95 24.70
CA ARG A 149 -7.85 13.10 25.51
C ARG A 149 -9.16 12.85 26.22
N THR A 150 -10.11 12.22 25.54
CA THR A 150 -11.50 12.09 26.02
C THR A 150 -11.91 10.66 26.32
N GLY A 151 -11.08 9.66 25.98
CA GLY A 151 -11.45 8.24 26.05
C GLY A 151 -12.54 7.82 25.05
N GLY A 152 -13.17 8.78 24.35
CA GLY A 152 -14.26 8.53 23.42
C GLY A 152 -13.83 7.68 22.23
N ARG A 153 -14.71 6.75 21.85
CA ARG A 153 -14.54 5.88 20.69
C ARG A 153 -14.92 6.62 19.40
N TYR A 154 -14.10 6.52 18.37
CA TYR A 154 -14.37 7.04 17.03
C TYR A 154 -13.83 6.07 15.97
N ASN A 155 -14.40 6.10 14.76
CA ASN A 155 -13.83 5.36 13.63
C ASN A 155 -12.75 6.21 12.96
N GLY A 156 -11.57 5.64 12.75
CA GLY A 156 -10.44 6.37 12.19
C GLY A 156 -9.58 5.50 11.30
N ALA A 157 -8.49 6.11 10.82
CA ALA A 157 -7.44 5.45 10.06
C ALA A 157 -6.08 5.75 10.70
N ARG A 158 -5.15 4.81 10.65
CA ARG A 158 -3.77 5.01 11.11
C ARG A 158 -2.82 4.15 10.28
N PRO A 159 -1.52 4.47 10.20
CA PRO A 159 -0.55 3.59 9.55
C PRO A 159 -0.58 2.20 10.19
N SER A 160 -0.58 1.16 9.36
CA SER A 160 -0.65 -0.22 9.85
C SER A 160 0.63 -0.60 10.60
N LYS A 161 0.53 -1.61 11.47
CA LYS A 161 1.71 -2.13 12.19
C LYS A 161 2.80 -2.57 11.20
N LYS A 162 2.40 -3.18 10.08
CA LYS A 162 3.31 -3.59 9.00
C LYS A 162 3.99 -2.39 8.35
N ALA A 163 3.27 -1.30 8.08
CA ALA A 163 3.85 -0.08 7.51
C ALA A 163 4.86 0.58 8.46
N ILE A 164 4.56 0.63 9.77
CA ILE A 164 5.48 1.13 10.80
C ILE A 164 6.72 0.22 10.89
N ALA A 165 6.54 -1.10 10.90
CA ALA A 165 7.64 -2.05 10.93
C ALA A 165 8.54 -1.93 9.69
N SER A 166 7.95 -1.68 8.51
CA SER A 166 8.67 -1.49 7.26
C SER A 166 9.60 -0.28 7.32
N ILE A 167 9.13 0.90 7.73
CA ILE A 167 10.00 2.08 7.86
C ILE A 167 11.05 1.91 8.95
N LYS A 168 10.71 1.29 10.10
CA LYS A 168 11.69 0.93 11.13
C LYS A 168 12.75 -0.04 10.61
N GLY A 169 12.39 -0.93 9.68
CA GLY A 169 13.28 -1.81 8.94
C GLY A 169 14.21 -1.04 8.00
N ALA A 170 13.66 -0.14 7.17
CA ALA A 170 14.44 0.69 6.26
C ALA A 170 15.46 1.57 7.01
N ILE A 171 15.06 2.19 8.13
CA ILE A 171 15.97 2.94 9.02
C ILE A 171 17.12 2.05 9.49
N ARG A 172 16.82 0.83 9.98
CA ARG A 172 17.83 -0.13 10.44
C ARG A 172 18.78 -0.56 9.32
N GLN A 173 18.28 -0.73 8.09
CA GLN A 173 19.09 -1.13 6.94
C GLN A 173 20.08 -0.04 6.53
N GLN A 174 19.68 1.24 6.61
CA GLN A 174 20.56 2.38 6.35
C GLN A 174 21.59 2.56 7.47
N LEU A 175 21.22 2.27 8.72
CA LEU A 175 22.06 2.42 9.91
C LEU A 175 22.67 1.08 10.39
N ARG A 176 22.90 0.15 9.45
CA ARG A 176 23.46 -1.18 9.71
C ARG A 176 24.92 -1.10 10.13
N ASN A 177 25.38 -2.16 10.81
CA ASN A 177 26.79 -2.33 11.14
C ASN A 177 27.61 -2.43 9.85
N GLY A 178 28.77 -1.78 9.79
CA GLY A 178 29.64 -1.78 8.62
C GLY A 178 29.25 -0.80 7.51
N ASN A 179 28.24 0.07 7.71
CA ASN A 179 28.04 1.18 6.79
C ASN A 179 29.16 2.23 6.98
N GLN A 180 30.08 2.28 6.02
CA GLN A 180 31.22 3.20 6.00
C GLN A 180 30.96 4.50 5.23
N ALA A 181 29.77 4.67 4.63
CA ALA A 181 29.45 5.86 3.85
C ALA A 181 29.59 7.14 4.70
N PRO A 182 29.95 8.29 4.10
CA PRO A 182 29.96 9.58 4.78
C PRO A 182 28.62 9.89 5.46
N TRP A 183 28.66 10.51 6.64
CA TRP A 183 27.44 10.84 7.40
C TRP A 183 26.41 11.65 6.58
N PRO A 184 26.79 12.68 5.79
CA PRO A 184 25.83 13.42 4.97
C PRO A 184 25.04 12.55 3.97
N GLU A 185 25.68 11.54 3.38
CA GLU A 185 25.00 10.60 2.47
C GLU A 185 24.05 9.66 3.22
N VAL A 186 24.43 9.22 4.41
CA VAL A 186 23.56 8.41 5.29
C VAL A 186 22.33 9.21 5.68
N VAL A 187 22.52 10.45 6.11
CA VAL A 187 21.43 11.39 6.47
C VAL A 187 20.52 11.66 5.29
N THR A 188 21.07 11.89 4.10
CA THR A 188 20.28 12.14 2.89
C THR A 188 19.35 10.96 2.57
N ARG A 189 19.87 9.74 2.60
CA ARG A 189 19.07 8.51 2.37
C ARG A 189 18.03 8.30 3.47
N LEU A 190 18.42 8.50 4.72
CA LEU A 190 17.54 8.37 5.89
C LEU A 190 16.37 9.37 5.82
N ASN A 191 16.69 10.64 5.56
CA ASN A 191 15.70 11.71 5.44
C ASN A 191 14.76 11.48 4.26
N ARG A 192 15.26 10.99 3.12
CA ARG A 192 14.41 10.63 1.97
C ARG A 192 13.39 9.55 2.34
N ALA A 193 13.82 8.49 3.03
CA ALA A 193 12.94 7.41 3.44
C ALA A 193 11.87 7.89 4.44
N VAL A 194 12.27 8.64 5.46
CA VAL A 194 11.35 9.13 6.50
C VAL A 194 10.40 10.19 5.94
N ARG A 195 10.87 11.11 5.08
CA ARG A 195 9.99 12.07 4.38
C ARG A 195 8.97 11.36 3.50
N GLY A 196 9.41 10.39 2.69
CA GLY A 196 8.51 9.64 1.80
C GLY A 196 7.43 8.90 2.60
N TRP A 197 7.82 8.27 3.71
CA TRP A 197 6.86 7.63 4.62
C TRP A 197 5.90 8.65 5.24
N ALA A 198 6.38 9.79 5.71
CA ALA A 198 5.55 10.84 6.32
C ALA A 198 4.57 11.47 5.31
N ALA A 199 4.98 11.59 4.05
CA ALA A 199 4.18 12.14 2.97
C ALA A 199 3.04 11.19 2.56
N TYR A 200 3.34 9.89 2.44
CA TYR A 200 2.32 8.88 2.18
C TYR A 200 1.37 8.74 3.38
N PHE A 201 1.92 8.61 4.59
CA PHE A 201 1.15 8.44 5.83
C PHE A 201 0.75 9.78 6.47
N CYS A 202 -0.07 10.55 5.76
CA CYS A 202 -0.53 11.89 6.18
C CYS A 202 -2.01 11.96 6.62
N TYR A 203 -2.79 10.90 6.41
CA TYR A 203 -4.20 10.81 6.80
C TYR A 203 -4.43 10.13 8.17
N GLY A 204 -5.41 10.62 8.94
CA GLY A 204 -5.92 9.98 10.15
C GLY A 204 -5.13 10.23 11.44
N SER A 205 -5.14 9.25 12.34
CA SER A 205 -4.56 9.32 13.69
C SER A 205 -3.07 8.96 13.68
N LEU A 206 -2.24 9.99 13.46
CA LEU A 206 -0.81 9.84 13.22
C LEU A 206 0.08 10.02 14.44
N ALA A 207 -0.36 10.76 15.47
CA ALA A 207 0.51 11.24 16.54
C ALA A 207 1.31 10.10 17.20
N LYS A 208 0.62 9.02 17.58
CA LYS A 208 1.24 7.82 18.16
C LYS A 208 2.23 7.18 17.18
N ALA A 209 1.84 6.97 15.93
CA ALA A 209 2.70 6.34 14.92
C ALA A 209 3.97 7.18 14.62
N ARG A 210 3.82 8.50 14.48
CA ARG A 210 4.95 9.42 14.27
C ARG A 210 5.89 9.43 15.48
N HIS A 211 5.36 9.49 16.70
CA HIS A 211 6.18 9.39 17.92
C HIS A 211 6.97 8.08 17.96
N ASP A 212 6.31 6.96 17.66
CA ASP A 212 6.91 5.62 17.67
C ASP A 212 8.05 5.47 16.65
N VAL A 213 7.88 6.05 15.45
CA VAL A 213 8.90 6.07 14.41
C VAL A 213 10.03 7.03 14.76
N GLN A 214 9.73 8.22 15.31
CA GLN A 214 10.74 9.19 15.70
C GLN A 214 11.65 8.69 16.82
N ARG A 215 11.06 8.06 17.85
CA ARG A 215 11.84 7.44 18.92
C ARG A 215 12.79 6.38 18.35
N HIS A 216 12.28 5.49 17.49
CA HIS A 216 13.10 4.46 16.84
C HIS A 216 14.18 5.06 15.94
N LEU A 217 13.89 6.14 15.22
CA LEU A 217 14.83 6.87 14.39
C LEU A 217 15.98 7.42 15.23
N TYR A 218 15.67 8.16 16.30
CA TYR A 218 16.67 8.69 17.22
C TYR A 218 17.52 7.59 17.85
N ASP A 219 16.88 6.54 18.39
CA ASP A 219 17.61 5.43 19.01
C ASP A 219 18.51 4.69 18.02
N SER A 220 18.11 4.59 16.75
CA SER A 220 18.92 3.95 15.72
C SER A 220 20.11 4.82 15.33
N VAL A 221 19.90 6.14 15.18
CA VAL A 221 20.97 7.12 14.87
C VAL A 221 21.99 7.16 15.99
N ARG A 222 21.55 7.32 17.25
CA ARG A 222 22.42 7.34 18.43
C ARG A 222 23.26 6.07 18.53
N ARG A 223 22.64 4.90 18.38
CA ARG A 223 23.37 3.61 18.41
C ARG A 223 24.35 3.48 17.25
N PHE A 224 24.02 3.98 16.07
CA PHE A 224 24.92 3.98 14.92
C PHE A 224 26.14 4.87 15.15
N LEU A 225 25.93 6.14 15.53
CA LEU A 225 27.01 7.09 15.79
C LEU A 225 27.88 6.67 16.96
N ARG A 226 27.29 6.16 18.06
CA ARG A 226 28.03 5.59 19.18
C ARG A 226 29.03 4.54 18.72
N ARG A 227 28.61 3.62 17.86
CA ARG A 227 29.49 2.56 17.33
C ARG A 227 30.55 3.12 16.39
N ARG A 228 30.19 4.07 15.52
CA ARG A 228 31.12 4.70 14.58
C ARG A 228 32.22 5.49 15.28
N HIS A 229 31.87 6.23 16.34
CA HIS A 229 32.78 7.05 17.13
C HIS A 229 33.38 6.33 18.34
N LYS A 230 33.14 5.01 18.48
CA LYS A 230 33.65 4.18 19.59
C LYS A 230 33.38 4.77 20.98
N VAL A 231 32.22 5.39 21.16
CA VAL A 231 31.82 6.03 22.43
C VAL A 231 31.35 4.98 23.43
N ALA A 232 31.93 5.00 24.63
CA ALA A 232 31.53 4.13 25.74
C ALA A 232 30.15 4.51 26.32
N GLY A 233 29.45 3.53 26.88
CA GLY A 233 28.15 3.72 27.53
C GLY A 233 26.98 3.93 26.55
N PRO A 234 25.87 4.54 26.98
CA PRO A 234 24.67 4.64 26.14
C PRO A 234 24.76 5.74 25.07
N GLY A 235 25.67 6.71 25.16
CA GLY A 235 25.84 7.74 24.11
C GLY A 235 24.77 8.86 24.12
N TYR A 236 23.92 8.96 25.14
CA TYR A 236 22.88 10.00 25.23
C TYR A 236 23.45 11.41 25.40
N ARG A 237 24.61 11.55 26.05
CA ARG A 237 25.28 12.85 26.26
C ARG A 237 25.98 13.33 25.00
N GLN A 238 26.60 12.41 24.26
CA GLN A 238 27.38 12.69 23.05
C GLN A 238 26.49 12.88 21.82
N PHE A 239 25.36 12.17 21.76
CA PHE A 239 24.40 12.26 20.67
C PHE A 239 22.98 12.49 21.22
N PRO A 240 22.72 13.65 21.85
CA PRO A 240 21.39 13.98 22.35
C PRO A 240 20.40 14.19 21.20
N GLU A 241 19.11 14.10 21.51
CA GLU A 241 18.03 14.24 20.53
C GLU A 241 18.06 15.61 19.82
N ALA A 242 18.45 16.66 20.55
CA ALA A 242 18.63 18.00 19.99
C ALA A 242 19.73 18.04 18.91
N ALA A 243 20.89 17.40 19.14
CA ALA A 243 21.98 17.35 18.18
C ALA A 243 21.63 16.45 16.98
N ALA A 244 21.01 15.28 17.23
CA ALA A 244 20.59 14.35 16.18
C ALA A 244 19.66 15.01 15.16
N PHE A 245 18.66 15.77 15.65
CA PHE A 245 17.68 16.44 14.80
C PHE A 245 18.01 17.91 14.47
N GLY A 246 19.19 18.38 14.88
CA GLY A 246 19.69 19.73 14.62
C GLY A 246 20.95 19.64 13.76
N GLU A 247 22.11 19.79 14.40
CA GLU A 247 23.44 19.82 13.75
C GLU A 247 23.72 18.59 12.88
N LEU A 248 23.28 17.40 13.29
CA LEU A 248 23.49 16.16 12.53
C LEU A 248 22.54 16.00 11.34
N GLY A 249 21.59 16.91 11.15
CA GLY A 249 20.77 17.03 9.94
C GLY A 249 19.67 15.97 9.77
N VAL A 250 19.40 15.13 10.77
CA VAL A 250 18.30 14.16 10.70
C VAL A 250 16.97 14.91 10.84
N ILE A 251 15.98 14.58 10.00
CA ILE A 251 14.68 15.25 10.07
C ILE A 251 13.93 14.85 11.35
N ARG A 252 13.15 15.81 11.87
CA ARG A 252 12.20 15.56 12.96
C ARG A 252 10.80 15.33 12.41
N LEU A 253 10.24 14.16 12.69
CA LEU A 253 9.00 13.65 12.07
C LEU A 253 7.73 14.31 12.63
N ASP A 254 7.75 14.64 13.91
CA ASP A 254 6.71 15.41 14.60
C ASP A 254 6.57 16.85 14.08
N ARG A 255 7.67 17.47 13.61
CA ARG A 255 7.69 18.82 13.00
C ARG A 255 7.35 18.85 11.51
N LEU A 256 7.26 17.69 10.84
CA LEU A 256 6.88 17.68 9.43
C LEU A 256 5.40 18.09 9.29
N PRO A 257 5.09 19.04 8.38
CA PRO A 257 3.72 19.47 8.17
C PRO A 257 2.85 18.27 7.82
N ARG A 258 1.59 18.32 8.24
CA ARG A 258 0.59 17.42 7.69
C ARG A 258 0.35 17.88 6.25
N LEU A 259 0.96 17.18 5.29
CA LEU A 259 0.60 17.39 3.90
C LEU A 259 -0.89 17.06 3.77
N ALA A 260 -1.66 17.95 3.15
CA ALA A 260 -3.01 17.60 2.75
C ALA A 260 -2.92 16.34 1.87
N PRO A 261 -3.78 15.33 2.07
CA PRO A 261 -3.79 14.19 1.17
C PRO A 261 -4.01 14.72 -0.25
N ALA A 262 -3.11 14.37 -1.18
CA ALA A 262 -3.06 14.93 -2.53
C ALA A 262 -4.37 14.79 -3.34
N ASN A 263 -5.34 14.03 -2.83
CA ASN A 263 -6.63 13.75 -3.46
C ASN A 263 -7.85 14.41 -2.76
N ALA A 264 -7.68 15.19 -1.70
CA ALA A 264 -8.82 15.83 -1.02
C ALA A 264 -9.44 17.02 -1.78
N ALA A 265 -8.88 17.42 -2.93
CA ALA A 265 -9.32 18.59 -3.68
C ALA A 265 -10.33 18.30 -4.82
N ARG A 266 -10.91 17.09 -4.93
CA ARG A 266 -11.78 16.72 -6.08
C ARG A 266 -13.23 16.33 -5.79
N GLU A 267 -13.71 16.43 -4.56
CA GLU A 267 -15.14 16.20 -4.27
C GLU A 267 -15.78 17.40 -3.56
N THR A 268 -15.86 18.52 -4.27
CA THR A 268 -16.92 19.51 -4.08
C THR A 268 -17.70 19.63 -5.39
N ARG A 269 -18.55 18.63 -5.67
CA ARG A 269 -19.67 18.88 -6.59
C ARG A 269 -20.80 19.52 -5.78
N PRO A 270 -21.37 20.65 -6.24
CA PRO A 270 -22.52 21.25 -5.59
C PRO A 270 -23.70 20.28 -5.68
N ARG A 271 -24.41 20.08 -4.57
CA ARG A 271 -25.78 19.55 -4.62
C ARG A 271 -26.62 20.61 -5.33
N ALA A 272 -26.99 20.35 -6.58
CA ALA A 272 -28.08 21.06 -7.21
C ALA A 272 -29.37 20.63 -6.49
N GLY A 273 -30.14 21.63 -6.05
CA GLY A 273 -31.53 21.48 -5.63
C GLY A 273 -32.45 21.29 -6.82
#